data_AF-K0IJ93-F1
#
_entry.id   AF-K0IJ93-F1
#
_cell.length_a   1.000
_cell.length_b   1.000
_cell.length_c   1.000
_cell.angle_alpha   90.00
_cell.angle_beta   90.00
_cell.angle_gamma   90.00
#
_symmetry.space_group_name_H-M   'P 1'
#
loop_
_entity.id
_entity.type
_entity.pdbx_description
1 polymer ?
#
loop_
_entity_poly.entity_id
_entity_poly.type
_entity_poly.pdbx_seq_one_letter_code
_entity_poly.pdbx_strand_id
1 'polypeptide(L)'
;MQDKNRIPRWLVENDPSWEKSIDSDLGMLKWTKKGTGIQATCYPTSMFCEIVGQTDQAGLSDIVSSMRASRQAEIASGASDIVKYLSSRYLNPGINGPRLDLKKIHKF
;
A
#
# COMPACT_ATOMS: atom_id res chain seq x y z
N MET A 1 0.10 11.47 17.93
CA MET A 1 -0.36 10.19 18.53
C MET A 1 -0.31 9.14 17.43
N GLN A 2 0.38 8.02 17.64
CA GLN A 2 0.44 6.93 16.67
C GLN A 2 -0.79 6.05 16.84
N ASP A 3 -1.57 5.88 15.77
CA ASP A 3 -2.74 5.00 15.74
C ASP A 3 -2.30 3.53 15.68
N LYS A 4 -1.85 2.98 16.81
CA LYS A 4 -1.31 1.62 16.93
C LYS A 4 -2.33 0.51 16.69
N ASN A 5 -3.62 0.86 16.53
CA ASN A 5 -4.73 -0.08 16.44
C ASN A 5 -5.44 -0.02 15.08
N ARG A 6 -4.80 0.52 14.03
CA ARG A 6 -5.38 0.63 12.69
C ARG A 6 -4.70 -0.31 11.71
N ILE A 7 -5.49 -1.00 10.89
CA ILE A 7 -5.03 -1.81 9.77
C ILE A 7 -5.67 -1.35 8.47
N PRO A 8 -4.98 -1.42 7.33
CA PRO A 8 -5.58 -1.10 6.04
C PRO A 8 -6.74 -2.03 5.71
N ARG A 9 -7.84 -1.49 5.20
CA ARG A 9 -9.03 -2.26 4.81
C ARG A 9 -8.71 -3.34 3.78
N TRP A 10 -7.93 -3.01 2.76
CA TRP A 10 -7.57 -3.93 1.69
C TRP A 10 -6.89 -5.20 2.22
N LEU A 11 -6.16 -5.13 3.33
CA LEU A 11 -5.48 -6.29 3.90
C LEU A 11 -6.51 -7.29 4.42
N VAL A 12 -7.47 -6.80 5.20
CA VAL A 12 -8.50 -7.62 5.83
C VAL A 12 -9.42 -8.24 4.79
N GLU A 13 -9.66 -7.51 3.69
CA GLU A 13 -10.52 -7.97 2.59
C GLU A 13 -9.85 -9.01 1.68
N ASN A 14 -8.53 -8.95 1.49
CA ASN A 14 -7.82 -9.85 0.57
C ASN A 14 -7.11 -11.01 1.27
N ASP A 15 -6.87 -10.92 2.58
CA ASP A 15 -6.18 -11.97 3.33
C ASP A 15 -7.17 -13.09 3.74
N PRO A 16 -7.00 -14.33 3.26
CA PRO A 16 -7.92 -15.45 3.54
C PRO A 16 -7.92 -15.90 5.00
N SER A 17 -6.99 -15.41 5.82
CA SER A 17 -6.98 -15.64 7.26
C SER A 17 -8.04 -14.82 8.01
N TRP A 18 -8.70 -13.86 7.35
CA TRP A 18 -9.80 -13.08 7.90
C TRP A 18 -11.16 -13.57 7.40
N GLU A 19 -12.11 -13.67 8.32
CA GLU A 19 -13.49 -14.01 8.02
C GLU A 19 -14.40 -12.81 8.26
N LYS A 20 -15.22 -12.49 7.27
CA LYS A 20 -16.26 -11.48 7.40
C LYS A 20 -17.34 -11.99 8.36
N SER A 21 -17.56 -11.27 9.45
CA SER A 21 -18.73 -11.42 10.32
C SER A 21 -19.69 -10.29 9.99
N ILE A 22 -20.86 -10.61 9.44
CA ILE A 22 -21.89 -9.61 9.13
C ILE A 22 -22.67 -9.38 10.43
N ASP A 23 -22.45 -8.23 11.06
CA ASP A 23 -23.30 -7.75 12.13
C ASP A 23 -24.38 -6.88 11.49
N SER A 24 -25.63 -7.35 11.53
CA SER A 24 -26.72 -6.89 10.66
C SER A 24 -27.28 -5.50 11.01
N ASP A 25 -26.81 -4.84 12.07
CA ASP A 25 -27.52 -3.70 12.65
C ASP A 25 -26.89 -2.31 12.48
N LEU A 26 -25.62 -2.20 12.08
CA LEU A 26 -24.90 -0.89 12.17
C LEU A 26 -24.14 -0.45 10.91
N GLY A 27 -24.26 -1.19 9.80
CA GLY A 27 -23.56 -0.86 8.56
C GLY A 27 -22.02 -0.88 8.68
N MET A 28 -21.46 -1.40 9.78
CA MET A 28 -20.03 -1.56 9.96
C MET A 28 -19.62 -2.97 9.55
N LEU A 29 -18.55 -3.08 8.75
CA LEU A 29 -18.01 -4.39 8.37
C LEU A 29 -17.10 -4.88 9.48
N LYS A 30 -17.42 -6.06 10.04
CA LYS A 30 -16.62 -6.69 11.07
C LYS A 30 -15.89 -7.89 10.49
N TRP A 31 -14.63 -8.04 10.86
CA TRP A 31 -13.77 -9.11 10.42
C TRP A 31 -13.15 -9.79 11.63
N THR A 32 -12.99 -11.10 11.57
CA THR A 32 -12.36 -11.88 12.64
C THR A 32 -11.23 -12.70 12.06
N LYS A 33 -10.04 -12.63 12.67
CA LYS A 33 -8.89 -13.39 12.22
C LYS A 33 -8.93 -14.79 12.81
N LYS A 34 -8.88 -15.80 11.92
CA LYS A 34 -8.89 -17.21 12.30
C LYS A 34 -7.75 -17.52 13.29
N GLY A 35 -8.07 -18.27 14.34
CA GLY A 35 -7.08 -18.78 15.29
C GLY A 35 -6.45 -17.76 16.25
N THR A 36 -6.81 -16.46 16.17
CA THR A 36 -6.21 -15.42 17.02
C THR A 36 -7.23 -14.61 17.82
N GLY A 37 -8.53 -14.75 17.55
CA GLY A 37 -9.59 -14.01 18.26
C GLY A 37 -9.59 -12.50 18.00
N ILE A 38 -8.67 -12.01 17.16
CA ILE A 38 -8.54 -10.60 16.80
C ILE A 38 -9.73 -10.20 15.92
N GLN A 39 -10.39 -9.10 16.27
CA GLN A 39 -11.46 -8.53 15.47
C GLN A 39 -11.02 -7.20 14.87
N ALA A 40 -11.51 -6.90 13.67
CA ALA A 40 -11.30 -5.61 13.02
C ALA A 40 -12.65 -5.06 12.54
N THR A 41 -12.92 -3.80 12.87
CA THR A 41 -14.15 -3.10 12.51
C THR A 41 -13.82 -2.02 11.50
N CYS A 42 -14.49 -2.03 10.35
CA CYS A 42 -14.27 -1.10 9.25
C CYS A 42 -15.53 -0.30 8.98
N TYR A 43 -15.44 1.03 9.05
CA TYR A 43 -16.51 1.93 8.56
C TYR A 43 -16.63 1.85 7.04
N PRO A 44 -17.84 1.86 6.43
CA PRO A 44 -18.04 1.70 4.98
C PRO A 44 -17.15 2.57 4.10
N THR A 45 -16.88 3.80 4.49
CA THR A 45 -16.09 4.76 3.70
C THR A 45 -14.62 4.86 4.11
N SER A 46 -14.18 4.14 5.14
CA SER A 46 -12.83 4.24 5.67
C SER A 46 -11.83 3.39 4.88
N MET A 47 -10.62 3.90 4.68
CA MET A 47 -9.50 3.11 4.13
C MET A 47 -8.84 2.20 5.17
N PHE A 48 -9.22 2.34 6.44
CA PHE A 48 -8.65 1.62 7.57
C PHE A 48 -9.74 1.00 8.45
N CYS A 49 -9.41 -0.12 9.06
CA CYS A 49 -10.19 -0.80 10.07
C CYS A 49 -9.53 -0.64 11.44
N GLU A 50 -10.35 -0.54 12.47
CA GLU A 50 -9.92 -0.49 13.86
C GLU A 50 -9.88 -1.90 14.44
N ILE A 51 -8.76 -2.27 15.06
CA ILE A 51 -8.61 -3.58 15.70
C ILE A 51 -9.23 -3.51 17.10
N VAL A 52 -10.17 -4.41 17.37
CA VAL A 52 -10.84 -4.60 18.66
C VAL A 52 -10.44 -5.99 19.17
N GLY A 53 -9.87 -6.08 20.37
CA GLY A 53 -9.55 -7.36 21.01
C GLY A 53 -8.09 -7.66 21.31
N GLN A 54 -7.22 -6.65 21.44
CA GLN A 54 -5.84 -6.88 21.85
C GLN A 54 -5.62 -6.59 23.33
N THR A 55 -5.67 -7.64 24.14
CA THR A 55 -4.83 -7.75 25.34
C THR A 55 -3.40 -8.00 24.83
N ASP A 56 -2.49 -7.09 25.13
CA ASP A 56 -1.03 -7.22 25.06
C ASP A 56 -0.37 -7.45 23.69
N GLN A 57 -0.05 -6.32 23.06
CA GLN A 57 1.14 -5.89 22.29
C GLN A 57 2.12 -6.87 21.58
N ALA A 58 2.11 -8.17 21.79
CA ALA A 58 3.12 -9.10 21.22
C ALA A 58 2.79 -9.59 19.79
N GLY A 59 1.51 -9.65 19.40
CA GLY A 59 1.10 -10.22 18.10
C GLY A 59 1.09 -9.26 16.90
N LEU A 60 1.12 -7.94 17.13
CA LEU A 60 1.05 -6.95 16.04
C LEU A 60 2.41 -6.66 15.39
N SER A 61 3.51 -6.78 16.13
CA SER A 61 4.86 -6.58 15.60
C SER A 61 5.19 -7.58 14.50
N ASP A 62 4.69 -8.81 14.61
CA ASP A 62 5.00 -9.89 13.68
C ASP A 62 4.24 -9.71 12.36
N ILE A 63 3.01 -9.21 12.43
CA ILE A 63 2.22 -8.84 11.23
C ILE A 63 2.90 -7.67 10.52
N VAL A 64 3.29 -6.61 11.24
CA VAL A 64 3.97 -5.45 10.64
C VAL A 64 5.33 -5.85 10.05
N SER A 65 6.05 -6.77 10.68
CA SER A 65 7.36 -7.24 10.21
C SER A 65 7.24 -8.10 8.95
N SER A 66 6.25 -9.00 8.90
CA SER A 66 5.93 -9.77 7.70
C SER A 66 5.52 -8.86 6.52
N MET A 67 4.76 -7.80 6.81
CA MET A 67 4.36 -6.79 5.81
C MET A 67 5.52 -5.93 5.29
N ARG A 68 6.55 -5.67 6.10
CA ARG A 68 7.74 -4.94 5.64
C ARG A 68 8.55 -5.79 4.66
N ALA A 69 8.66 -7.10 4.91
CA ALA A 69 9.39 -8.02 4.05
C ALA A 69 8.70 -8.19 2.68
N SER A 70 7.37 -8.33 2.63
CA SER A 70 6.63 -8.45 1.37
C SER A 70 6.67 -7.17 0.53
N ARG A 71 6.53 -6.00 1.16
CA ARG A 71 6.65 -4.70 0.48
C ARG A 71 8.04 -4.48 -0.12
N GLN A 72 9.11 -4.92 0.53
CA GLN A 72 10.46 -4.77 -0.01
C GLN A 72 10.67 -5.59 -1.29
N ALA A 73 10.09 -6.78 -1.39
CA ALA A 73 10.18 -7.62 -2.58
C ALA A 73 9.39 -7.03 -3.77
N GLU A 74 8.18 -6.49 -3.53
CA GLU A 74 7.35 -5.88 -4.58
C GLU A 74 7.85 -4.51 -5.03
N ILE A 75 8.34 -3.68 -4.09
CA ILE A 75 8.92 -2.37 -4.40
C ILE A 75 10.22 -2.52 -5.20
N ALA A 76 11.06 -3.50 -4.89
CA ALA A 76 12.29 -3.73 -5.64
C ALA A 76 12.02 -4.10 -7.12
N SER A 77 10.97 -4.87 -7.38
CA SER A 77 10.54 -5.22 -8.74
C SER A 77 9.93 -4.02 -9.48
N GLY A 78 8.94 -3.35 -8.86
CA GLY A 78 8.23 -2.23 -9.50
C GLY A 78 9.02 -0.92 -9.61
N ALA A 79 9.93 -0.63 -8.68
CA ALA A 79 10.76 0.57 -8.75
C ALA A 79 11.69 0.56 -9.96
N SER A 80 12.17 -0.62 -10.37
CA SER A 80 13.03 -0.77 -11.55
C SER A 80 12.28 -0.41 -12.84
N ASP A 81 11.02 -0.84 -12.96
CA ASP A 81 10.16 -0.54 -14.11
C ASP A 81 9.76 0.93 -14.17
N ILE A 82 9.43 1.55 -13.04
CA ILE A 82 9.07 2.98 -12.98
C ILE A 82 10.25 3.85 -13.41
N VAL A 83 11.46 3.57 -12.91
CA VAL A 83 12.66 4.31 -13.30
C VAL A 83 12.91 4.13 -14.81
N LYS A 84 12.72 2.93 -15.35
CA LYS A 84 12.84 2.66 -16.80
C LYS A 84 11.82 3.42 -17.63
N TYR A 85 10.56 3.50 -17.19
CA TYR A 85 9.52 4.29 -17.86
C TYR A 85 9.84 5.79 -17.84
N LEU A 86 10.17 6.32 -16.66
CA LEU A 86 10.49 7.75 -16.50
C LEU A 86 11.76 8.15 -17.25
N SER A 87 12.76 7.27 -17.32
CA SER A 87 13.98 7.52 -18.10
C SER A 87 13.85 7.23 -19.60
N SER A 88 12.66 6.79 -20.06
CA SER A 88 12.44 6.51 -21.48
C SER A 88 12.56 7.76 -22.36
N ARG A 89 13.00 7.56 -23.61
CA ARG A 89 13.17 8.65 -24.58
C ARG A 89 11.85 9.26 -25.07
N TYR A 90 10.73 8.57 -24.86
CA TYR A 90 9.41 9.07 -25.21
C TYR A 90 8.96 10.18 -24.27
N LEU A 91 9.22 10.04 -22.97
CA LEU A 91 8.92 11.08 -21.99
C LEU A 91 10.02 12.13 -21.90
N ASN A 92 11.28 11.76 -22.16
CA ASN A 92 12.44 12.64 -22.07
C ASN A 92 13.22 12.74 -23.39
N PRO A 93 12.64 13.32 -24.45
CA PRO A 93 13.28 13.39 -25.77
C PRO A 93 14.53 14.30 -25.79
N GLY A 94 14.65 15.24 -24.85
CA GLY A 94 15.76 16.21 -24.78
C GLY A 94 17.00 15.77 -24.01
N ILE A 95 16.95 14.65 -23.27
CA ILE A 95 18.02 14.30 -22.31
C ILE A 95 19.14 13.49 -22.97
N ASN A 96 18.86 12.70 -24.02
CA ASN A 96 19.86 11.82 -24.67
C ASN A 96 19.69 11.68 -26.20
N GLY A 97 19.01 12.62 -26.85
CA GLY A 97 18.92 12.67 -28.33
C GLY A 97 20.15 13.33 -28.97
N PRO A 98 20.42 13.08 -30.28
CA PRO A 98 21.46 13.83 -30.98
C PRO A 98 21.09 15.31 -30.86
N ARG A 99 21.98 16.12 -30.29
CA ARG A 99 21.84 17.56 -30.20
C ARG A 99 21.63 18.09 -31.62
N LEU A 100 20.38 18.34 -32.00
CA LEU A 100 20.07 19.25 -33.09
C LEU A 100 20.45 20.63 -32.57
N ASP A 101 21.75 20.92 -32.67
CA ASP A 101 22.34 22.24 -32.48
C ASP A 101 21.77 23.13 -33.58
N LEU A 102 20.56 23.67 -33.35
CA LEU A 102 20.08 24.83 -34.09
C LEU A 102 21.01 25.99 -33.72
N LYS A 103 22.16 26.03 -34.38
CA LYS A 103 22.95 27.24 -34.53
C LYS A 103 22.04 28.27 -35.14
N LYS A 104 21.49 29.12 -34.26
CA LYS A 104 20.77 30.34 -34.59
C LYS A 104 21.76 31.21 -35.36
N ILE A 105 21.74 31.13 -36.69
CA ILE A 105 22.53 32.01 -37.55
C ILE A 105 21.91 33.39 -37.41
N HIS A 106 22.49 34.22 -36.54
CA HIS A 106 22.24 35.65 -36.53
C HIS A 106 23.00 36.23 -37.73
N LYS A 107 22.28 36.66 -38.76
CA LYS A 107 22.84 37.50 -39.82
C LYS A 107 22.82 38.96 -39.38
N PHE A 108 23.88 39.67 -39.79
CA PHE A 108 24.12 41.11 -39.64
C PHE A 108 23.01 41.94 -40.29
#